data_AF-A0A7L0DG31-F1
#
_entry.id   AF-A0A7L0DG31-F1
#
_cell.length_a   1.000
_cell.length_b   1.000
_cell.length_c   1.000
_cell.angle_alpha   90.00
_cell.angle_beta   90.00
_cell.angle_gamma   90.00
#
_symmetry.space_group_name_H-M   'P 1'
#
loop_
_entity.id
_entity.type
_entity.pdbx_description
1 polymer ?
#
loop_
_entity_poly.entity_id
_entity_poly.type
_entity_poly.pdbx_seq_one_letter_code
_entity_poly.pdbx_strand_id
1 'polypeptide(L)'
;MAEILILICRHGCPSWSRGVLISDRMPWFSTRLGLESALNYSSSCLRTCHLPRHIFPKSFSHPSATVIYTLWDPQDVVVSYYYFSRICNSYEDPMSFEEFLEDFLGGE
;
A
#
# COMPACT_ATOMS: atom_id res chain seq x y z
N MET A 1 2.63 5.61 -7.26
CA MET A 1 2.75 6.69 -6.24
C MET A 1 4.00 6.53 -5.38
N ALA A 2 4.18 5.41 -4.68
CA ALA A 2 5.30 5.18 -3.76
C ALA A 2 6.69 5.52 -4.37
N GLU A 3 6.99 5.02 -5.57
CA GLU A 3 8.30 5.29 -6.21
C GLU A 3 8.53 6.77 -6.51
N ILE A 4 7.49 7.50 -6.93
CA ILE A 4 7.55 8.94 -7.19
C ILE A 4 7.94 9.68 -5.90
N LEU A 5 7.27 9.36 -4.78
CA LEU A 5 7.56 9.98 -3.48
C LEU A 5 8.97 9.66 -2.99
N ILE A 6 9.42 8.42 -3.16
CA ILE A 6 10.78 8.01 -2.76
C ILE A 6 11.83 8.79 -3.56
N LEU A 7 11.64 8.96 -4.87
CA LEU A 7 12.55 9.75 -5.70
C LEU A 7 12.52 11.23 -5.31
N ILE A 8 11.35 11.81 -5.02
CA ILE A 8 11.24 13.20 -4.54
C ILE A 8 12.04 13.37 -3.23
N CYS A 9 11.85 12.48 -2.25
CA CYS A 9 12.58 12.50 -0.98
C CYS A 9 14.09 12.29 -1.13
N ARG A 10 14.54 11.74 -2.26
CA ARG A 10 15.95 11.49 -2.59
C ARG A 10 16.49 12.44 -3.66
N HIS A 11 15.82 13.57 -3.93
CA HIS A 11 16.24 14.55 -4.93
C HIS A 11 16.49 13.93 -6.32
N GLY A 12 15.65 12.96 -6.70
CA GLY A 12 15.73 12.26 -7.99
C GLY A 12 16.80 11.18 -8.06
N CYS A 13 17.51 10.86 -6.97
CA CYS A 13 18.58 9.86 -6.98
C CYS A 13 18.04 8.41 -6.96
N PRO A 14 18.27 7.60 -8.01
CA PRO A 14 17.74 6.23 -8.13
C PRO A 14 18.63 5.15 -7.50
N SER A 15 19.77 5.50 -6.91
CA SER A 15 20.72 4.51 -6.37
C SER A 15 20.07 3.62 -5.30
N TRP A 16 19.22 4.20 -4.46
CA TRP A 16 18.52 3.48 -3.40
C TRP A 16 17.37 2.63 -3.94
N SER A 17 16.62 3.13 -4.93
CA SER A 17 15.46 2.41 -5.46
C SER A 17 15.80 1.18 -6.28
N ARG A 18 17.00 1.13 -6.85
CA ARG A 18 17.51 -0.04 -7.58
C ARG A 18 18.02 -1.16 -6.69
N GLY A 19 18.49 -0.84 -5.48
CA GLY A 19 19.15 -1.79 -4.59
C GLY A 19 18.28 -2.29 -3.44
N VAL A 20 17.16 -1.62 -3.15
CA VAL A 20 16.33 -1.90 -1.98
C VAL A 20 14.87 -2.05 -2.39
N LEU A 21 14.22 -3.09 -1.88
CA LEU A 21 12.81 -3.37 -2.15
C LEU A 21 11.93 -2.21 -1.70
N ILE A 22 10.83 -1.99 -2.43
CA ILE A 22 9.91 -0.91 -2.12
C ILE A 22 9.28 -1.05 -0.73
N SER A 23 9.07 -2.29 -0.27
CA SER A 23 8.56 -2.62 1.06
C SER A 23 9.49 -2.17 2.19
N ASP A 24 10.79 -2.08 1.95
CA ASP A 24 11.75 -1.62 2.95
C ASP A 24 11.91 -0.10 2.92
N ARG A 25 11.71 0.51 1.74
CA ARG A 25 11.78 1.97 1.55
C ARG A 25 10.52 2.69 2.02
N MET A 26 9.36 2.07 1.83
CA MET A 26 8.05 2.57 2.23
C MET A 26 7.23 1.42 2.84
N PRO A 27 7.48 1.08 4.12
CA PRO A 27 6.87 -0.08 4.74
C PRO A 27 5.35 0.05 4.90
N TRP A 28 4.70 -1.09 4.75
CA TRP A 28 3.27 -1.29 4.99
C TRP A 28 3.00 -1.42 6.48
N PHE A 29 2.80 -0.31 7.19
CA PHE A 29 2.66 -0.34 8.65
C PHE A 29 1.41 -1.06 9.15
N SER A 30 0.44 -1.34 8.26
CA SER A 30 -0.73 -2.18 8.54
C SER A 30 -0.38 -3.66 8.66
N THR A 31 0.82 -4.08 8.24
CA THR A 31 1.31 -5.46 8.38
C THR A 31 2.25 -5.57 9.56
N ARG A 32 2.34 -6.76 10.18
CA ARG A 32 3.26 -6.98 11.32
C ARG A 32 4.71 -6.64 10.96
N LEU A 33 5.23 -7.23 9.86
CA LEU A 33 6.61 -7.01 9.43
C LEU A 33 6.87 -5.56 9.01
N GLY A 34 5.92 -4.93 8.32
CA GLY A 34 6.04 -3.53 7.94
C GLY A 34 5.98 -2.59 9.14
N LEU A 35 5.21 -2.90 10.18
CA LEU A 35 5.20 -2.13 11.43
C LEU A 35 6.54 -2.24 12.16
N GLU A 36 7.08 -3.45 12.32
CA GLU A 36 8.39 -3.68 12.90
C GLU A 36 9.48 -2.89 12.14
N SER A 37 9.45 -2.93 10.80
CA SER A 37 10.36 -2.15 9.95
C SER A 37 10.19 -0.63 10.13
N ALA A 38 8.95 -0.14 10.17
CA ALA A 38 8.63 1.28 10.31
C ALA A 38 9.01 1.89 11.66
N LEU A 39 9.10 1.06 12.71
CA LEU A 39 9.54 1.46 14.05
C LEU A 39 11.06 1.45 14.18
N ASN A 40 11.75 0.53 13.51
CA ASN A 40 13.20 0.41 13.55
C ASN A 40 13.92 1.49 12.72
N TYR A 41 13.30 1.99 11.66
CA TYR A 41 13.86 3.06 10.82
C TYR A 41 13.31 4.43 11.21
N SER A 42 14.13 5.22 11.90
CA SER A 42 13.81 6.62 12.23
C SER A 42 13.88 7.57 11.03
N SER A 43 14.49 7.14 9.91
CA SER A 43 14.80 8.01 8.75
C SER A 43 13.85 7.89 7.56
N SER A 44 13.00 6.86 7.48
CA SER A 44 11.97 6.76 6.42
C SER A 44 10.66 7.37 6.90
N CYS A 45 10.46 8.67 6.62
CA CYS A 45 9.19 9.35 6.88
C CYS A 45 8.02 8.75 6.06
N LEU A 46 8.31 8.06 4.96
CA LEU A 46 7.31 7.48 4.08
C LEU A 46 6.82 6.13 4.61
N ARG A 47 5.50 6.02 4.79
CA ARG A 47 4.80 4.80 5.19
C ARG A 47 3.55 4.65 4.33
N THR A 48 3.10 3.41 4.11
CA THR A 48 1.93 3.11 3.28
C THR A 48 0.95 2.19 4.00
N CYS A 49 -0.32 2.26 3.62
CA CYS A 49 -1.36 1.33 4.06
C CYS A 49 -2.59 1.38 3.14
N HIS A 50 -3.44 0.36 3.23
CA HIS A 50 -4.79 0.35 2.65
C HIS A 50 -5.89 0.49 3.72
N LEU A 51 -5.57 1.09 4.87
CA LEU A 51 -6.55 1.21 5.96
C LEU A 51 -7.67 2.20 5.60
N PRO A 52 -8.95 1.83 5.79
CA PRO A 52 -10.03 2.77 5.65
C PRO A 52 -9.97 3.84 6.74
N ARG A 53 -10.52 5.02 6.43
CA ARG A 53 -10.41 6.22 7.27
C ARG A 53 -10.88 6.02 8.72
N HIS A 54 -11.85 5.14 8.96
CA HIS A 54 -12.43 4.92 10.28
C HIS A 54 -11.51 4.13 11.23
N ILE A 55 -10.60 3.31 10.72
CA ILE A 55 -9.55 2.63 11.53
C ILE A 55 -8.16 3.26 11.36
N PHE A 56 -8.01 4.24 10.47
CA PHE A 56 -6.74 4.94 10.29
C PHE A 56 -6.35 5.73 11.57
N PRO A 57 -5.07 5.72 12.00
CA PRO A 57 -4.71 6.30 13.30
C PRO A 57 -4.96 7.81 13.35
N LYS A 58 -5.77 8.24 14.33
CA LYS A 58 -6.16 9.65 14.51
C LYS A 58 -4.97 10.57 14.80
N SER A 59 -3.86 10.03 15.29
CA SER A 59 -2.60 10.77 15.52
C SER A 59 -2.04 11.42 14.25
N PHE A 60 -2.37 10.91 13.06
CA PHE A 60 -1.98 11.52 11.78
C PHE A 60 -2.82 12.74 11.38
N SER A 61 -3.79 13.15 12.21
CA SER A 61 -4.52 14.41 12.02
C SER A 61 -3.73 15.64 12.50
N HIS A 62 -2.56 15.44 13.12
CA HIS A 62 -1.67 16.52 13.53
C HIS A 62 -1.01 17.24 12.34
N PRO A 63 -0.68 18.54 12.45
CA PRO A 63 -0.13 19.35 11.35
C PRO A 63 1.20 18.86 10.78
N SER A 64 1.90 17.98 11.49
CA SER A 64 3.22 17.46 11.12
C SER A 64 3.19 16.28 10.16
N ALA A 65 2.02 15.70 9.87
CA ALA A 65 1.87 14.56 8.97
C ALA A 65 1.14 14.93 7.69
N THR A 66 1.70 14.55 6.53
CA THR A 66 1.05 14.68 5.23
C THR A 66 0.54 13.32 4.78
N VAL A 67 -0.74 13.22 4.42
CA VAL A 67 -1.36 12.00 3.90
C VAL A 67 -1.72 12.22 2.44
N ILE A 68 -1.25 11.31 1.59
CA ILE A 68 -1.59 11.28 0.16
C ILE A 68 -2.48 10.07 -0.08
N TYR A 69 -3.71 10.30 -0.51
CA TYR A 69 -4.67 9.26 -0.84
C TYR A 69 -4.75 9.07 -2.35
N THR A 70 -4.71 7.83 -2.82
CA THR A 70 -4.77 7.48 -4.24
C THR A 70 -6.07 6.76 -4.56
N LEU A 71 -6.77 7.24 -5.59
CA LEU A 71 -8.05 6.72 -6.07
C LEU A 71 -7.91 6.30 -7.52
N TRP A 72 -8.56 5.20 -7.88
CA TRP A 72 -8.61 4.63 -9.23
C TRP A 72 -10.07 4.32 -9.56
N ASP A 73 -10.38 4.14 -10.85
CA ASP A 73 -11.70 3.69 -11.26
C ASP A 73 -12.00 2.32 -10.63
N PRO A 74 -13.16 2.13 -9.95
CA PRO A 74 -13.47 0.87 -9.28
C PRO A 74 -13.50 -0.33 -10.24
N GLN A 75 -13.82 -0.13 -11.52
CA GLN A 75 -13.80 -1.20 -12.54
C GLN A 75 -12.37 -1.68 -12.80
N ASP A 76 -11.41 -0.76 -12.88
CA ASP A 76 -10.00 -1.11 -13.03
C ASP A 76 -9.44 -1.74 -11.75
N VAL A 77 -9.90 -1.27 -10.58
CA VAL A 77 -9.49 -1.81 -9.27
C VAL A 77 -9.89 -3.26 -9.12
N VAL A 78 -11.15 -3.63 -9.42
CA VAL A 78 -11.62 -5.01 -9.27
C VAL A 78 -10.91 -5.96 -10.24
N VAL A 79 -10.67 -5.54 -11.48
CA VAL A 79 -9.92 -6.34 -12.47
C VAL A 79 -8.47 -6.54 -12.01
N SER A 80 -7.80 -5.47 -11.56
CA SER A 80 -6.43 -5.57 -11.05
C SER A 80 -6.34 -6.44 -9.80
N TYR A 81 -7.33 -6.36 -8.91
CA TYR A 81 -7.36 -7.14 -7.68
C TYR A 81 -7.57 -8.63 -7.96
N TYR A 82 -8.46 -8.96 -8.90
CA TYR A 82 -8.68 -10.34 -9.36
C TYR A 82 -7.40 -11.01 -9.85
N TYR A 83 -6.63 -10.36 -10.73
CA TYR A 83 -5.38 -10.95 -11.20
C TYR A 83 -4.28 -10.94 -10.14
N PHE A 84 -4.28 -9.96 -9.24
CA PHE A 84 -3.33 -9.92 -8.14
C PHE A 84 -3.54 -11.08 -7.16
N SER A 85 -4.79 -11.40 -6.78
CA SER A 85 -5.10 -12.51 -5.87
C SER A 85 -4.65 -13.85 -6.44
N ARG A 86 -4.78 -14.07 -7.76
CA ARG A 86 -4.28 -15.27 -8.46
C ARG A 86 -2.77 -15.45 -8.44
N ILE A 87 -2.01 -14.34 -8.38
CA ILE A 87 -0.54 -14.36 -8.37
C ILE A 87 -0.01 -14.42 -6.94
N CYS A 88 -0.75 -13.85 -5.99
CA CYS A 88 -0.31 -13.74 -4.62
C CYS A 88 -0.72 -14.98 -3.82
N ASN A 89 0.25 -15.86 -3.55
CA ASN A 89 0.08 -17.13 -2.81
C ASN A 89 -0.56 -17.01 -1.42
N SER A 90 -0.71 -15.80 -0.88
CA SER A 90 -1.36 -15.56 0.42
C SER A 90 -2.88 -15.41 0.33
N TYR A 91 -3.44 -15.32 -0.89
CA TYR A 91 -4.88 -15.28 -1.14
C TYR A 91 -5.39 -16.62 -1.62
N GLU A 92 -6.68 -16.88 -1.40
CA GLU A 92 -7.38 -17.99 -2.03
C GLU A 92 -7.49 -17.72 -3.54
N ASP A 93 -7.33 -18.76 -4.37
CA ASP A 93 -7.43 -18.61 -5.83
C ASP A 93 -8.91 -18.37 -6.19
N PRO A 94 -9.27 -17.20 -6.75
CA PRO A 94 -10.64 -16.93 -7.15
C PRO A 94 -11.07 -17.89 -8.28
N MET A 95 -12.15 -18.63 -8.03
CA MET A 95 -12.69 -19.63 -8.95
C MET A 95 -13.19 -18.98 -10.26
N SER A 96 -13.90 -17.85 -10.17
CA SER A 96 -14.42 -17.08 -11.32
C SER A 96 -14.31 -15.57 -11.09
N PHE A 97 -14.36 -14.78 -12.17
CA PHE A 97 -14.36 -13.32 -12.06
C PHE A 97 -15.72 -12.80 -11.56
N GLU A 98 -16.82 -13.45 -11.95
CA GLU A 98 -18.17 -13.11 -11.54
C GLU A 98 -18.36 -13.21 -10.03
N GLU A 99 -17.93 -14.32 -9.41
CA GLU A 99 -17.99 -14.48 -7.95
C GLU A 99 -17.12 -13.42 -7.26
N PHE A 100 -15.91 -13.21 -7.75
CA PHE A 100 -15.00 -12.20 -7.21
C PHE A 100 -15.58 -10.77 -7.29
N LEU A 101 -16.32 -10.47 -8.37
CA LEU A 101 -16.98 -9.18 -8.54
C LEU A 101 -18.14 -9.01 -7.54
N GLU A 102 -18.93 -10.05 -7.32
CA GLU A 102 -20.00 -10.02 -6.30
C GLU A 102 -19.43 -9.81 -4.90
N ASP A 103 -18.35 -10.51 -4.54
CA ASP A 103 -17.65 -10.34 -3.26
C ASP A 103 -17.11 -8.91 -3.09
N PHE A 104 -16.46 -8.39 -4.15
CA PHE A 104 -15.94 -7.02 -4.17
C PHE A 104 -17.05 -5.97 -3.98
N LEU A 105 -18.21 -6.16 -4.61
CA LEU A 105 -19.37 -5.28 -4.45
C LEU A 105 -20.04 -5.42 -3.08
N GLY A 106 -20.01 -6.63 -2.50
CA GLY A 106 -20.45 -6.92 -1.14
C GLY A 106 -19.55 -6.33 -0.05
N GLY A 107 -18.30 -6.01 -0.40
CA GLY A 107 -17.30 -5.45 0.51
C GLY A 107 -16.62 -6.50 1.39
N GLU A 108 -16.55 -7.76 0.91
CA GLU A 108 -15.79 -8.84 1.55
C GLU A 108 -14.27 -8.73 1.31
#